data_AF-A0A9E1UX03-F1
#
_entry.id   AF-A0A9E1UX03-F1
#
_cell.length_a   1.000
_cell.length_b   1.000
_cell.length_c   1.000
_cell.angle_alpha   90.00
_cell.angle_beta   90.00
_cell.angle_gamma   90.00
#
_symmetry.space_group_name_H-M   'P 1'
#
loop_
_entity.id
_entity.type
_entity.pdbx_description
1 polymer ?
#
loop_
_entity_poly.entity_id
_entity_poly.type
_entity_poly.pdbx_seq_one_letter_code
_entity_poly.pdbx_strand_id
1 'polypeptide(L)'
;ERFAALPGADGAALGDFFAGWPGSQNRPEAYLSVRGPEPGAPEVAAPTHGLALRLRLFAPSATVQELRLNGRLVELSDPRVGIWQARGMTYVELAVPEGGGRDDEFLLLTCAFDPGSRPAEWSVADALQRAGDTMGSTAR
;
A
#
# COMPACT_ATOMS: atom_id res chain seq x y z
N GLU A 1 9.12 10.36 -24.10
CA GLU A 1 10.54 10.54 -23.70
C GLU A 1 10.86 10.03 -22.29
N ARG A 2 10.09 10.38 -21.25
CA ARG A 2 10.39 10.02 -19.85
C ARG A 2 10.50 8.51 -19.54
N PHE A 3 9.79 7.65 -20.28
CA PHE A 3 9.77 6.19 -20.05
C PHE A 3 10.81 5.41 -20.87
N ALA A 4 11.40 6.02 -21.91
CA ALA A 4 12.36 5.34 -22.80
C ALA A 4 13.72 5.09 -22.13
N ALA A 5 14.00 5.75 -21.01
CA ALA A 5 15.25 5.64 -20.27
C ALA A 5 15.22 4.58 -19.16
N LEU A 6 14.11 3.85 -18.98
CA LEU A 6 13.94 2.87 -17.90
C LEU A 6 14.42 1.48 -18.37
N PRO A 7 15.54 0.95 -17.84
CA PRO A 7 16.03 -0.38 -18.21
C PRO A 7 15.01 -1.46 -17.82
N GLY A 8 14.71 -2.38 -18.73
CA GLY A 8 13.79 -3.50 -18.49
C GLY A 8 12.29 -3.14 -18.58
N ALA A 9 11.96 -1.88 -18.83
CA ALA A 9 10.57 -1.45 -19.05
C ALA A 9 10.30 -1.23 -20.54
N ASP A 10 9.15 -1.71 -21.01
CA ASP A 10 8.65 -1.37 -22.34
C ASP A 10 8.05 0.05 -22.30
N GLY A 11 8.88 1.03 -22.68
CA GLY A 11 8.50 2.44 -22.67
C GLY A 11 7.36 2.79 -23.62
N ALA A 12 7.15 2.01 -24.69
CA ALA A 12 6.03 2.19 -25.61
C ALA A 12 4.72 1.72 -24.96
N ALA A 13 4.73 0.51 -24.38
CA ALA A 13 3.58 -0.02 -23.65
C ALA A 13 3.17 0.86 -22.46
N LEU A 14 4.13 1.42 -21.72
CA LEU A 14 3.86 2.41 -20.67
C LEU A 14 3.26 3.70 -21.24
N GLY A 15 3.77 4.19 -22.37
CA GLY A 15 3.23 5.37 -23.05
C GLY A 15 1.77 5.21 -23.43
N ASP A 16 1.43 4.10 -24.08
CA ASP A 16 0.06 3.78 -24.51
C ASP A 16 -0.88 3.60 -23.32
N PHE A 17 -0.42 2.91 -22.28
CA PHE A 17 -1.13 2.75 -21.02
C PHE A 17 -1.51 4.10 -20.40
N PHE A 18 -0.55 5.03 -20.28
CA PHE A 18 -0.80 6.35 -19.70
C PHE A 18 -1.66 7.25 -20.61
N ALA A 19 -1.58 7.10 -21.93
CA ALA A 19 -2.38 7.88 -22.88
C ALA A 19 -3.88 7.52 -22.82
N GLY A 20 -4.19 6.24 -22.55
CA GLY A 20 -5.57 5.74 -22.37
C GLY A 20 -6.04 5.73 -20.91
N TRP A 21 -5.17 6.10 -19.95
CA TRP A 21 -5.45 5.96 -18.52
C TRP A 21 -6.47 7.02 -18.05
N PRO A 22 -7.66 6.63 -17.57
CA PRO A 22 -8.62 7.60 -17.05
C PRO A 22 -8.04 8.24 -15.79
N GLY A 23 -7.74 9.55 -15.86
CA GLY A 23 -7.09 10.32 -14.80
C GLY A 23 -7.83 10.32 -13.45
N SER A 24 -9.06 9.82 -13.41
CA SER A 24 -9.89 9.69 -12.21
C SER A 24 -9.65 8.41 -11.40
N GLN A 25 -9.01 7.37 -11.95
CA GLN A 25 -8.82 6.09 -11.23
C GLN A 25 -7.72 6.13 -10.15
N ASN A 26 -6.86 7.14 -10.16
CA ASN A 26 -5.75 7.30 -9.20
C ASN A 26 -5.81 8.61 -8.39
N ARG A 27 -6.94 9.34 -8.41
CA ARG A 27 -7.11 10.43 -7.44
C ARG A 27 -7.24 9.80 -6.04
N PRO A 28 -6.77 10.43 -4.96
CA PRO A 28 -7.03 9.94 -3.60
C PRO A 28 -8.55 9.88 -3.39
N GLU A 29 -9.12 8.69 -3.47
CA GLU A 29 -10.53 8.47 -3.16
C GLU A 29 -10.62 7.98 -1.72
N ALA A 30 -11.22 8.79 -0.86
CA ALA A 30 -11.50 8.42 0.51
C ALA A 30 -12.64 7.38 0.51
N TYR A 31 -12.28 6.11 0.62
CA TYR A 31 -13.24 5.04 0.83
C TYR A 31 -13.57 4.97 2.32
N LEU A 32 -14.83 5.27 2.69
CA LEU A 32 -15.33 4.98 4.02
C LEU A 32 -15.42 3.46 4.17
N SER A 33 -14.37 2.81 4.67
CA SER A 33 -14.39 1.37 4.93
C SER A 33 -14.79 1.12 6.38
N VAL A 34 -16.04 0.69 6.59
CA VAL A 34 -16.42 0.05 7.84
C VAL A 34 -15.91 -1.39 7.78
N ARG A 35 -14.81 -1.67 8.46
CA ARG A 35 -14.28 -3.04 8.59
C ARG A 35 -14.35 -3.46 10.05
N GLY A 36 -14.86 -4.67 10.28
CA GLY A 36 -14.71 -5.34 11.56
C GLY A 36 -13.25 -5.68 11.86
N PRO A 37 -12.94 -6.09 13.10
CA PRO A 37 -11.59 -6.49 13.49
C PRO A 37 -11.05 -7.56 12.54
N GLU A 38 -9.82 -7.36 12.03
CA GLU A 38 -9.14 -8.37 11.22
C GLU A 38 -8.44 -9.37 12.15
N PRO A 39 -8.59 -10.69 11.94
CA PRO A 39 -7.90 -11.69 12.74
C PRO A 39 -6.38 -11.48 12.71
N GLY A 40 -5.76 -11.39 13.89
CA GLY A 40 -4.31 -11.17 14.03
C GLY A 40 -3.87 -9.71 13.96
N ALA A 41 -4.78 -8.76 13.73
CA ALA A 41 -4.47 -7.35 13.94
C ALA A 41 -4.21 -7.10 15.44
N PRO A 42 -3.13 -6.39 15.81
CA PRO A 42 -2.90 -6.01 17.19
C PRO A 42 -4.03 -5.11 17.69
N GLU A 43 -4.29 -5.19 18.98
CA GLU A 43 -5.17 -4.23 19.64
C GLU A 43 -4.44 -2.89 19.74
N VAL A 44 -4.53 -2.10 18.67
CA VAL A 44 -4.16 -0.69 18.69
C VAL A 44 -5.27 0.06 19.40
N ALA A 45 -4.92 0.99 20.29
CA ALA A 45 -5.92 1.86 20.92
C ALA A 45 -6.71 2.61 19.84
N ALA A 46 -7.87 2.09 19.49
CA ALA A 46 -8.72 2.69 18.47
C ALA A 46 -9.14 4.08 18.97
N PRO A 47 -8.89 5.16 18.21
CA PRO A 47 -9.22 6.49 18.69
C PRO A 47 -10.75 6.60 18.76
N THR A 48 -11.29 6.88 19.95
CA THR A 48 -12.75 7.08 20.17
C THR A 48 -13.29 8.22 19.31
N HIS A 49 -12.47 9.25 19.12
CA HIS A 49 -12.65 10.35 18.19
C HIS A 49 -11.29 10.53 17.49
N GLY A 50 -11.22 10.42 16.16
CA GLY A 50 -9.97 10.41 15.40
C GLY A 50 -10.05 9.59 14.12
N LEU A 51 -8.91 9.22 13.55
CA LEU A 51 -8.82 8.41 12.33
C LEU A 51 -7.66 7.40 12.40
N ALA A 52 -7.76 6.33 11.62
CA ALA A 52 -6.70 5.35 11.45
C ALA A 52 -6.15 5.43 10.03
N LEU A 53 -4.84 5.64 9.89
CA LEU A 53 -4.14 5.61 8.60
C LEU A 53 -3.55 4.22 8.41
N ARG A 54 -3.94 3.51 7.34
CA ARG A 54 -3.50 2.15 7.07
C ARG A 54 -2.79 2.04 5.72
N LEU A 55 -1.55 1.57 5.73
CA LEU A 55 -0.79 1.17 4.55
C LEU A 55 -0.86 -0.34 4.38
N ARG A 56 -0.93 -0.78 3.12
CA ARG A 56 -0.82 -2.19 2.74
C ARG A 56 0.45 -2.36 1.94
N LEU A 57 1.34 -3.21 2.44
CA LEU A 57 2.57 -3.57 1.77
C LEU A 57 2.34 -4.91 1.05
N PHE A 58 2.52 -4.91 -0.27
CA PHE A 58 2.48 -6.12 -1.10
C PHE A 58 3.75 -6.98 -0.93
N ALA A 59 4.16 -7.16 0.31
CA ALA A 59 5.31 -7.93 0.72
C ALA A 59 4.93 -8.63 2.04
N PRO A 60 4.53 -9.92 1.99
CA PRO A 60 4.05 -10.64 3.17
C PRO A 60 5.13 -10.78 4.24
N SER A 61 6.40 -10.80 3.85
CA SER A 61 7.57 -10.87 4.74
C SER A 61 8.17 -9.51 5.09
N ALA A 62 7.44 -8.41 4.86
CA ALA A 62 8.00 -7.08 5.06
C ALA A 62 8.33 -6.80 6.53
N THR A 63 9.53 -6.27 6.78
CA THR A 63 9.95 -5.72 8.05
C THR A 63 9.93 -4.20 7.97
N VAL A 64 9.07 -3.55 8.76
CA VAL A 64 9.02 -2.08 8.83
C VAL A 64 10.25 -1.57 9.57
N GLN A 65 10.97 -0.65 8.96
CA GLN A 65 12.18 -0.05 9.51
C GLN A 65 11.92 1.35 10.07
N GLU A 66 11.05 2.12 9.41
CA GLU A 66 10.78 3.50 9.77
C GLU A 66 9.34 3.87 9.42
N LEU A 67 8.69 4.63 10.29
CA LEU A 67 7.36 5.20 10.06
C LEU A 67 7.42 6.71 10.26
N ARG A 68 6.77 7.48 9.37
CA ARG A 68 6.66 8.93 9.51
C ARG A 68 5.25 9.42 9.24
N LEU A 69 4.78 10.35 10.08
CA LEU A 69 3.55 11.11 9.86
C LEU A 69 3.93 12.55 9.54
N ASN A 70 3.54 13.04 8.36
CA ASN A 70 3.90 14.38 7.87
C ASN A 70 5.42 14.64 7.97
N GLY A 71 6.22 13.62 7.63
CA GLY A 71 7.68 13.65 7.67
C GLY A 71 8.33 13.52 9.06
N ARG A 72 7.53 13.57 10.14
CA ARG A 72 8.02 13.38 11.52
C ARG A 72 8.09 11.91 11.87
N LEU A 73 9.20 11.48 12.47
CA LEU A 73 9.40 10.10 12.90
C LEU A 73 8.33 9.68 13.92
N VAL A 74 7.80 8.49 13.73
CA VAL A 74 6.92 7.80 14.69
C VAL A 74 7.65 6.54 15.14
N GLU A 75 7.85 6.41 16.45
CA GLU A 75 8.47 5.22 17.02
C GLU A 75 7.61 3.99 16.76
N LEU A 76 8.21 2.90 16.28
CA LEU A 76 7.48 1.67 15.98
C LEU A 76 6.91 0.99 17.24
N SER A 77 7.46 1.32 18.41
CA SER A 77 6.95 0.88 19.71
C SER A 77 5.83 1.76 20.26
N ASP A 78 5.43 2.83 19.55
CA ASP A 78 4.31 3.67 19.96
C ASP A 78 3.02 2.82 20.00
N PRO A 79 2.23 2.88 21.09
CA PRO A 79 1.01 2.08 21.24
C PRO A 79 -0.08 2.40 20.19
N ARG A 80 0.08 3.49 19.44
CA ARG A 80 -0.78 3.84 18.31
C ARG A 80 -0.41 3.13 17.02
N VAL A 81 0.73 2.43 16.98
CA VAL A 81 1.22 1.73 15.80
C VAL A 81 0.81 0.26 15.86
N GLY A 82 0.18 -0.21 14.80
CA GLY A 82 -0.12 -1.62 14.59
C GLY A 82 0.57 -2.15 13.35
N ILE A 83 1.33 -3.25 13.48
CA ILE A 83 1.94 -3.95 12.34
C ILE A 83 1.53 -5.42 12.42
N TRP A 84 0.94 -5.95 11.35
CA TRP A 84 0.53 -7.35 11.29
C TRP A 84 0.53 -7.89 9.87
N GLN A 85 0.47 -9.22 9.76
CA GLN A 85 0.34 -9.92 8.51
C GLN A 85 -1.07 -10.48 8.35
N ALA A 86 -1.67 -10.25 7.19
CA ALA A 86 -2.95 -10.84 6.82
C ALA A 86 -3.05 -10.93 5.30
N ARG A 87 -3.76 -11.93 4.76
CA ARG A 87 -4.11 -12.02 3.33
C ARG A 87 -2.90 -11.87 2.38
N GLY A 88 -1.74 -12.40 2.75
CA GLY A 88 -0.51 -12.31 1.95
C GLY A 88 0.12 -10.92 1.89
N MET A 89 -0.23 -10.03 2.80
CA MET A 89 0.26 -8.66 2.89
C MET A 89 0.75 -8.34 4.30
N THR A 90 1.64 -7.36 4.40
CA THR A 90 1.97 -6.70 5.67
C THR A 90 1.15 -5.42 5.76
N TYR A 91 0.45 -5.24 6.88
CA TYR A 91 -0.33 -4.05 7.18
C TYR A 91 0.42 -3.21 8.20
N VAL A 92 0.42 -1.90 7.97
CA VAL A 92 0.93 -0.90 8.91
C VAL A 92 -0.20 0.08 9.17
N GLU A 93 -0.55 0.28 10.43
CA GLU A 93 -1.60 1.20 10.87
C GLU A 93 -1.06 2.17 11.91
N LEU A 94 -1.52 3.42 11.82
CA LEU A 94 -1.31 4.44 12.85
C LEU A 94 -2.65 5.04 13.25
N ALA A 95 -2.98 4.93 14.53
CA ALA A 95 -4.07 5.66 15.14
C ALA A 95 -3.69 7.13 15.37
N VAL A 96 -4.48 8.04 14.81
CA VAL A 96 -4.34 9.49 15.00
C VAL A 96 -5.52 9.96 15.85
N PRO A 97 -5.29 10.33 17.13
CA PRO A 97 -6.37 10.78 18.02
C PRO A 97 -6.91 12.14 17.59
N GLU A 98 -8.10 12.49 18.07
CA GLU A 98 -8.70 13.81 17.90
C GLU A 98 -7.72 14.92 18.33
N GLY A 99 -7.58 15.95 17.49
CA GLY A 99 -6.61 17.02 17.71
C GLY A 99 -5.20 16.71 17.19
N GLY A 100 -4.86 15.43 16.98
CA GLY A 100 -3.62 15.01 16.33
C GLY A 100 -3.61 15.43 14.86
N GLY A 101 -2.76 16.40 14.51
CA GLY A 101 -2.72 16.98 13.17
C GLY A 101 -3.88 17.93 12.87
N ARG A 102 -4.50 18.52 13.90
CA ARG A 102 -5.55 19.56 13.74
C ARG A 102 -5.07 20.78 12.97
N ASP A 103 -3.78 21.09 13.09
CA ASP A 103 -3.11 22.16 12.36
C ASP A 103 -2.58 21.71 10.99
N ASP A 104 -2.66 20.42 10.68
CA ASP A 104 -2.20 19.86 9.42
C ASP A 104 -3.35 19.83 8.40
N GLU A 105 -3.18 20.47 7.25
CA GLU A 105 -4.19 20.47 6.17
C GLU A 105 -4.41 19.09 5.55
N PHE A 106 -3.40 18.22 5.64
CA PHE A 106 -3.45 16.83 5.19
C PHE A 106 -2.56 15.94 6.06
N LEU A 107 -2.86 14.64 6.06
CA LEU A 107 -2.05 13.63 6.73
C LEU A 107 -1.41 12.70 5.70
N LEU A 108 -0.09 12.58 5.76
CA LEU A 108 0.71 11.70 4.94
C LEU A 108 1.48 10.72 5.84
N LEU A 109 1.11 9.44 5.75
CA LEU A 109 1.84 8.35 6.40
C LEU A 109 2.80 7.72 5.38
N THR A 110 4.10 7.75 5.69
CA THR A 110 5.13 7.08 4.89
C THR A 110 5.86 6.02 5.71
N CYS A 111 6.26 4.94 5.06
CA CYS A 111 6.93 3.81 5.69
C CYS A 111 8.15 3.41 4.86
N ALA A 112 9.31 3.26 5.51
CA ALA A 112 10.45 2.55 4.97
C ALA A 112 10.40 1.10 5.47
N PHE A 113 10.58 0.14 4.57
CA PHE A 113 10.50 -1.28 4.91
C PHE A 113 11.48 -2.10 4.05
N ASP A 114 11.96 -3.19 4.63
CA ASP A 114 12.61 -4.27 3.89
C ASP A 114 11.53 -5.29 3.48
N PRO A 115 11.33 -5.59 2.18
CA PRO A 115 10.36 -6.60 1.77
C PRO A 115 10.75 -8.03 2.21
N GLY A 116 12.00 -8.28 2.61
CA GLY A 116 12.55 -9.57 3.01
C GLY A 116 12.84 -10.47 1.81
N SER A 117 11.79 -10.87 1.09
CA SER A 117 11.89 -11.45 -0.24
C SER A 117 11.50 -10.39 -1.26
N ARG A 118 12.38 -10.11 -2.23
CA ARG A 118 11.95 -9.33 -3.39
C ARG A 118 10.88 -10.17 -4.10
N PRO A 119 9.71 -9.62 -4.43
CA PRO A 119 8.89 -10.22 -5.46
C PRO A 119 9.80 -10.45 -6.67
N ALA A 120 9.69 -11.60 -7.33
CA ALA A 120 10.32 -11.78 -8.64
C ALA A 120 10.02 -10.52 -9.46
N GLU A 121 11.02 -9.97 -10.15
CA GLU A 121 10.86 -8.74 -10.92
C GLU A 121 9.54 -8.77 -11.67
N TRP A 122 8.78 -7.68 -11.59
CA TRP A 122 7.46 -7.64 -12.17
C TRP A 122 7.60 -7.70 -13.70
N SER A 123 7.52 -8.92 -14.22
CA SER A 123 7.60 -9.22 -15.64
C SER A 123 6.20 -9.05 -16.23
N VAL A 124 6.07 -8.06 -17.13
CA VAL A 124 4.85 -7.88 -17.92
C VAL A 124 4.52 -9.15 -18.70
N ALA A 125 5.55 -9.84 -19.22
CA ALA A 125 5.39 -11.12 -19.92
C ALA A 125 4.80 -12.20 -19.00
N ASP A 126 5.29 -12.32 -17.77
CA ASP A 126 4.79 -13.33 -16.81
C ASP A 126 3.36 -13.02 -16.35
N ALA A 127 3.03 -11.73 -16.20
CA ALA A 127 1.69 -11.28 -15.84
C ALA A 127 0.68 -11.56 -16.97
N LEU A 128 1.06 -11.29 -18.23
CA LEU A 128 0.25 -11.58 -19.40
C LEU A 128 0.09 -13.10 -19.62
N GLN A 129 1.15 -13.89 -19.42
CA GLN A 129 1.10 -15.34 -19.51
C GLN A 129 0.13 -15.92 -18.47
N ARG A 130 0.24 -15.52 -17.20
CA ARG A 130 -0.69 -15.95 -16.14
C ARG A 130 -2.13 -15.55 -16.43
N ALA A 131 -2.36 -14.35 -16.97
CA ALA A 131 -3.69 -13.90 -17.35
C ALA A 131 -4.28 -14.74 -18.50
N GLY A 132 -3.46 -15.10 -19.50
CA GLY A 132 -3.82 -16.00 -20.59
C GLY A 132 -4.14 -17.43 -20.11
N ASP A 133 -3.31 -17.98 -19.22
CA ASP A 133 -3.50 -19.31 -18.65
C ASP A 133 -4.80 -19.40 -17.81
N THR A 134 -5.15 -18.31 -17.11
CA THR A 134 -6.37 -18.22 -16.30
C THR A 134 -7.63 -18.19 -17.18
N MET A 135 -7.56 -17.57 -18.37
CA MET A 135 -8.66 -17.57 -19.34
C MET A 135 -8.81 -18.89 -20.10
N GLY A 136 -7.76 -19.72 -20.18
CA GLY A 136 -7.83 -21.07 -20.73
C GLY A 136 -8.41 -22.12 -19.77
N SER A 137 -8.36 -21.85 -18.46
CA SER A 137 -8.78 -22.81 -17.42
C SER A 137 -10.29 -22.83 -17.14
N THR A 138 -11.05 -21.82 -17.57
CA THR A 138 -12.52 -21.78 -17.39
C THR A 138 -13.31 -22.48 -18.50
N ALA A 139 -12.63 -23.15 -19.42
CA ALA A 139 -13.24 -23.99 -20.46
C ALA A 139 -13.09 -25.49 -20.11
N ARG A 140 -13.69 -25.95 -19.01
CA ARG A 140 -14.06 -27.36 -18.78
C ARG A 140 -15.31 -27.47 -17.92
#